data_AF-A0A7C2U0W4-F1
#
_entry.id   AF-A0A7C2U0W4-F1
#
_cell.length_a   1.000
_cell.length_b   1.000
_cell.length_c   1.000
_cell.angle_alpha   90.00
_cell.angle_beta   90.00
_cell.angle_gamma   90.00
#
_symmetry.space_group_name_H-M   'P 1'
#
loop_
_entity.id
_entity.type
_entity.pdbx_description
1 polymer ?
#
loop_
_entity_poly.entity_id
_entity_poly.type
_entity_poly.pdbx_seq_one_letter_code
_entity_poly.pdbx_strand_id
1 'polypeptide(L)'
;MMMGQDGQAPSSPPGEEAVAVGGQRPLPTAAPGQGGGPVVERPRPQPLSPPPPVLGRALTVLEEPCGAVLYAVNEHERLPPASLTKILTALVAEESAPLSAQVTVNVDGGQLNFTTGSTVMGLKPGMTLSLRDLLYGLLLASGNDAALAIASYVGGSVPAFVELMNRELQRLGLRDSQFRNPHGLDEEGHYSSAYDMAMLGRLLLHRPELARMVASRTYQPDWPGPLLWNSNVFIYRYPGAIGVKIGYTDQARQTIVAAADREGRRLVVSVLASDDAVGDAERLLDWAFGAFAPQCAPGEER
;
A
#
# COMPACT_ATOMS: atom_id res chain seq x y z
N MET A 1 -92.76 6.83 0.02
CA MET A 1 -92.46 6.51 1.43
C MET A 1 -90.95 6.42 1.59
N MET A 2 -90.43 7.20 2.55
CA MET A 2 -89.08 7.21 3.18
C MET A 2 -87.86 7.36 2.25
N MET A 3 -87.17 8.52 2.21
CA MET A 3 -86.25 9.14 3.22
C MET A 3 -84.99 8.31 3.49
N GLY A 4 -83.82 8.92 3.27
CA GLY A 4 -82.52 8.45 3.76
C GLY A 4 -81.35 8.80 2.83
N GLN A 5 -80.89 10.06 2.86
CA GLN A 5 -79.54 10.43 2.45
C GLN A 5 -78.62 10.29 3.66
N ASP A 6 -77.44 9.72 3.49
CA ASP A 6 -76.27 10.03 4.33
C ASP A 6 -75.00 9.93 3.47
N GLY A 7 -74.21 10.99 3.52
CA GLY A 7 -72.94 11.14 2.82
C GLY A 7 -71.78 10.50 3.58
N GLN A 8 -70.84 9.93 2.85
CA GLN A 8 -69.54 9.53 3.37
C GLN A 8 -68.43 10.14 2.50
N ALA A 9 -67.48 10.78 3.18
CA ALA A 9 -66.34 11.52 2.63
C ALA A 9 -65.36 10.65 1.81
N PRO A 10 -64.57 11.26 0.89
CA PRO A 10 -63.59 10.52 0.11
C PRO A 10 -62.35 10.15 0.95
N SER A 11 -62.03 8.85 0.96
CA SER A 11 -60.81 8.30 1.55
C SER A 11 -59.59 8.61 0.67
N SER A 12 -58.54 9.13 1.29
CA SER A 12 -57.23 9.41 0.71
C SER A 12 -56.56 8.15 0.10
N PRO A 13 -55.68 8.31 -0.91
CA PRO A 13 -54.96 7.19 -1.50
C PRO A 13 -53.89 6.65 -0.52
N PRO A 14 -53.61 5.33 -0.50
CA PRO A 14 -52.46 4.81 0.21
C PRO A 14 -51.17 5.21 -0.49
N GLY A 15 -50.18 5.59 0.33
CA GLY A 15 -48.96 6.26 -0.05
C GLY A 15 -47.89 5.39 -0.70
N GLU A 16 -46.93 6.10 -1.29
CA GLU A 16 -45.69 5.60 -1.88
C GLU A 16 -44.94 4.67 -0.90
N GLU A 17 -44.65 3.45 -1.35
CA GLU A 17 -43.67 2.57 -0.72
C GLU A 17 -42.27 3.19 -0.89
N ALA A 18 -41.79 3.82 0.18
CA ALA A 18 -40.40 4.21 0.31
C ALA A 18 -39.52 2.94 0.32
N VAL A 19 -38.64 2.84 -0.68
CA VAL A 19 -37.57 1.84 -0.73
C VAL A 19 -36.66 2.04 0.48
N ALA A 20 -36.70 1.09 1.41
CA ALA A 20 -35.83 1.07 2.57
C ALA A 20 -34.36 0.98 2.13
N VAL A 21 -33.62 2.07 2.33
CA VAL A 21 -32.16 2.08 2.25
C VAL A 21 -31.65 1.14 3.33
N GLY A 22 -31.08 0.01 2.91
CA GLY A 22 -30.51 -1.00 3.79
C GLY A 22 -29.51 -0.37 4.76
N GLY A 23 -29.84 -0.44 6.05
CA GLY A 23 -29.00 0.06 7.13
C GLY A 23 -27.61 -0.58 7.08
N GLN A 24 -26.59 0.27 7.05
CA GLN A 24 -25.21 -0.13 7.27
C GLN A 24 -25.12 -0.79 8.65
N ARG A 25 -24.70 -2.07 8.68
CA ARG A 25 -24.32 -2.74 9.93
C ARG A 25 -23.15 -1.95 10.53
N PRO A 26 -23.19 -1.61 11.84
CA PRO A 26 -22.02 -1.06 12.50
C PRO A 26 -20.86 -2.04 12.37
N LEU A 27 -19.68 -1.53 12.00
CA LEU A 27 -18.44 -2.29 12.05
C LEU A 27 -18.24 -2.83 13.47
N PRO A 28 -17.86 -4.10 13.65
CA PRO A 28 -17.54 -4.62 14.98
C PRO A 28 -16.36 -3.82 15.54
N THR A 29 -16.56 -3.26 16.73
CA THR A 29 -15.49 -2.68 17.54
C THR A 29 -14.57 -3.82 17.96
N ALA A 30 -13.44 -3.97 17.27
CA ALA A 30 -12.36 -4.84 17.73
C ALA A 30 -11.85 -4.30 19.07
N ALA A 31 -11.89 -5.14 20.10
CA ALA A 31 -11.21 -4.88 21.37
C ALA A 31 -9.70 -4.67 21.10
N PRO A 32 -9.00 -3.84 21.89
CA PRO A 32 -7.56 -3.65 21.72
C PRO A 32 -6.83 -4.97 22.00
N GLY A 33 -6.48 -5.67 20.93
CA GLY A 33 -5.56 -6.80 20.97
C GLY A 33 -4.18 -6.31 21.33
N GLN A 34 -3.64 -6.79 22.44
CA GLN A 34 -2.22 -6.68 22.73
C GLN A 34 -1.45 -7.52 21.70
N GLY A 35 -0.79 -6.85 20.77
CA GLY A 35 -0.07 -7.50 19.67
C GLY A 35 0.87 -6.52 18.98
N GLY A 36 1.91 -6.12 19.71
CA GLY A 36 2.96 -5.21 19.25
C GLY A 36 4.03 -5.11 20.32
N GLY A 37 4.77 -6.20 20.54
CA GLY A 37 5.97 -6.13 21.37
C GLY A 37 6.95 -5.11 20.77
N PRO A 38 7.78 -4.44 21.60
CA PRO A 38 8.78 -3.52 21.09
C PRO A 38 9.66 -4.24 20.06
N VAL A 39 9.96 -3.57 18.94
CA VAL A 39 10.96 -4.04 18.00
C VAL A 39 12.26 -4.22 18.78
N VAL A 40 12.66 -5.47 18.99
CA VAL A 40 13.92 -5.78 19.67
C VAL A 40 15.03 -5.37 18.73
N GLU A 41 15.71 -4.27 19.04
CA GLU A 41 16.90 -3.84 18.30
C GLU A 41 17.96 -4.95 18.38
N ARG A 42 18.17 -5.62 17.24
CA ARG A 42 19.27 -6.58 17.08
C ARG A 42 20.57 -5.80 16.86
N PRO A 43 21.71 -6.22 17.44
CA PRO A 43 23.00 -5.65 17.10
C PRO A 43 23.24 -5.70 15.58
N ARG A 44 23.69 -4.59 15.00
CA ARG A 44 24.00 -4.55 13.56
C ARG A 44 25.27 -5.37 13.29
N PRO A 45 25.24 -6.33 12.34
CA PRO A 45 26.44 -7.06 11.97
C PRO A 45 27.44 -6.14 11.27
N GLN A 46 28.75 -6.45 11.36
CA GLN A 46 29.76 -5.76 10.57
C GLN A 46 29.84 -6.37 9.16
N PRO A 47 29.91 -5.56 8.10
CA PRO A 47 30.05 -6.08 6.75
C PRO A 47 31.47 -6.61 6.49
N LEU A 48 31.57 -7.65 5.66
CA LEU A 48 32.84 -8.24 5.22
C LEU A 48 33.59 -7.41 4.16
N SER A 49 32.92 -6.42 3.57
CA SER A 49 33.47 -5.52 2.56
C SER A 49 32.84 -4.13 2.67
N PRO A 50 33.51 -3.05 2.23
CA PRO A 50 32.93 -1.72 2.23
C PRO A 50 31.62 -1.65 1.42
N PRO A 51 30.63 -0.85 1.84
CA PRO A 51 29.39 -0.68 1.09
C PRO A 51 29.65 0.01 -0.26
N PRO A 52 28.83 -0.28 -1.30
CA PRO A 52 28.95 0.37 -2.60
C PRO A 52 28.54 1.85 -2.52
N PRO A 53 29.01 2.70 -3.44
CA PRO A 53 28.49 4.05 -3.57
C PRO A 53 27.02 4.02 -3.99
N VAL A 54 26.23 4.91 -3.39
CA VAL A 54 24.81 5.10 -3.66
C VAL A 54 24.48 6.58 -3.78
N LEU A 55 23.41 6.90 -4.49
CA LEU A 55 22.94 8.27 -4.69
C LEU A 55 21.84 8.68 -3.71
N GLY A 56 21.11 7.71 -3.17
CA GLY A 56 20.05 7.93 -2.19
C GLY A 56 20.55 8.59 -0.91
N ARG A 57 19.79 9.57 -0.43
CA ARG A 57 20.09 10.29 0.83
C ARG A 57 19.87 9.42 2.07
N ALA A 58 18.88 8.54 2.03
CA ALA A 58 18.55 7.63 3.13
C ALA A 58 18.28 6.21 2.61
N LEU A 59 18.74 5.20 3.35
CA LEU A 59 18.55 3.80 3.00
C LEU A 59 18.52 2.87 4.22
N THR A 60 17.88 1.72 4.03
CA THR A 60 17.90 0.59 4.97
C THR A 60 17.94 -0.71 4.19
N VAL A 61 18.85 -1.61 4.56
CA VAL A 61 18.90 -3.01 4.10
C VAL A 61 18.62 -3.92 5.30
N LEU A 62 17.63 -4.80 5.19
CA LEU A 62 17.30 -5.77 6.22
C LEU A 62 17.15 -7.19 5.66
N GLU A 63 17.35 -8.17 6.53
CA GLU A 63 17.01 -9.56 6.28
C GLU A 63 15.55 -9.82 6.68
N GLU A 64 14.75 -10.22 5.70
CA GLU A 64 13.29 -10.17 5.73
C GLU A 64 12.66 -11.08 6.81
N PRO A 65 13.06 -12.35 6.99
CA PRO A 65 12.36 -13.27 7.89
C PRO A 65 12.23 -12.72 9.32
N CYS A 66 13.34 -12.25 9.88
CA CYS A 66 13.46 -11.82 11.26
C CYS A 66 13.57 -10.30 11.44
N GLY A 67 13.65 -9.53 10.35
CA GLY A 67 13.75 -8.07 10.39
C GLY A 67 15.10 -7.53 10.84
N ALA A 68 16.18 -8.32 10.75
CA ALA A 68 17.51 -7.88 11.14
C ALA A 68 18.03 -6.80 10.19
N VAL A 69 18.26 -5.59 10.70
CA VAL A 69 18.89 -4.51 9.92
C VAL A 69 20.37 -4.83 9.71
N LEU A 70 20.76 -4.96 8.45
CA LEU A 70 22.14 -5.27 8.05
C LEU A 70 22.95 -4.00 7.83
N TYR A 71 22.36 -3.02 7.16
CA TYR A 71 23.02 -1.76 6.81
C TYR A 71 22.00 -0.64 6.70
N ALA A 72 22.39 0.58 7.07
CA ALA A 72 21.51 1.73 7.04
C ALA A 72 22.31 3.03 6.95
N VAL A 73 21.73 4.05 6.30
CA VAL A 73 22.25 5.42 6.24
C VAL A 73 21.06 6.36 6.40
N ASN A 74 21.11 7.27 7.36
CA ASN A 74 20.04 8.23 7.64
C ASN A 74 18.64 7.57 7.73
N GLU A 75 18.59 6.37 8.30
CA GLU A 75 17.45 5.47 8.18
C GLU A 75 16.17 5.99 8.84
N HIS A 76 16.31 6.91 9.80
CA HIS A 76 15.23 7.60 10.51
C HIS A 76 14.98 9.03 9.99
N GLU A 77 15.67 9.46 8.93
CA GLU A 77 15.42 10.77 8.30
C GLU A 77 14.03 10.77 7.66
N ARG A 78 13.24 11.81 7.95
CA ARG A 78 11.87 11.96 7.48
C ARG A 78 11.82 12.61 6.12
N LEU A 79 11.52 11.82 5.10
CA LEU A 79 11.52 12.21 3.70
C LEU A 79 10.17 11.92 3.03
N PRO A 80 9.81 12.63 1.96
CA PRO A 80 8.63 12.28 1.17
C PRO A 80 8.77 10.86 0.58
N PRO A 81 7.81 9.94 0.82
CA PRO A 81 7.89 8.55 0.37
C PRO A 81 7.50 8.36 -1.11
N ALA A 82 6.86 9.37 -1.72
CA ALA A 82 6.14 9.22 -2.98
C ALA A 82 5.21 7.99 -2.97
N SER A 83 5.07 7.29 -4.10
CA SER A 83 4.17 6.13 -4.21
C SER A 83 4.51 4.92 -3.32
N LEU A 84 5.59 4.94 -2.53
CA LEU A 84 5.80 3.91 -1.50
C LEU A 84 4.69 3.93 -0.44
N THR A 85 3.99 5.05 -0.26
CA THR A 85 2.75 5.17 0.54
C THR A 85 1.73 4.07 0.22
N LYS A 86 1.67 3.63 -1.04
CA LYS A 86 0.74 2.59 -1.50
C LYS A 86 0.99 1.22 -0.88
N ILE A 87 2.18 0.98 -0.32
CA ILE A 87 2.47 -0.24 0.48
C ILE A 87 1.52 -0.29 1.67
N LEU A 88 1.39 0.80 2.43
CA LEU A 88 0.47 0.83 3.57
C LEU A 88 -1.00 0.87 3.14
N THR A 89 -1.32 1.55 2.03
CA THR A 89 -2.68 1.49 1.46
C THR A 89 -3.11 0.06 1.18
N ALA A 90 -2.22 -0.76 0.61
CA ALA A 90 -2.50 -2.17 0.34
C ALA A 90 -2.68 -2.99 1.62
N LEU A 91 -1.79 -2.80 2.60
CA LEU A 91 -1.84 -3.48 3.89
C LEU A 91 -3.15 -3.19 4.64
N VAL A 92 -3.50 -1.91 4.78
CA VAL A 92 -4.74 -1.50 5.48
C VAL A 92 -5.97 -2.01 4.75
N ALA A 93 -5.97 -1.98 3.42
CA ALA A 93 -7.10 -2.45 2.63
C ALA A 93 -7.32 -3.97 2.74
N GLU A 94 -6.25 -4.76 2.64
CA GLU A 94 -6.31 -6.23 2.79
C GLU A 94 -6.77 -6.63 4.20
N GLU A 95 -6.32 -5.91 5.25
CA GLU A 95 -6.75 -6.17 6.62
C GLU A 95 -8.22 -5.80 6.87
N SER A 96 -8.74 -4.81 6.14
CA SER A 96 -10.08 -4.25 6.42
C SER A 96 -11.21 -4.92 5.64
N ALA A 97 -10.92 -5.56 4.50
CA ALA A 97 -11.96 -6.12 3.64
C ALA A 97 -11.46 -7.35 2.85
N PRO A 98 -12.34 -8.33 2.55
CA PRO A 98 -11.97 -9.47 1.74
C PRO A 98 -11.63 -9.03 0.31
N LEU A 99 -10.65 -9.69 -0.32
CA LEU A 99 -10.23 -9.39 -1.69
C LEU A 99 -11.36 -9.51 -2.74
N SER A 100 -12.40 -10.28 -2.45
CA SER A 100 -13.60 -10.43 -3.29
C SER A 100 -14.65 -9.33 -3.07
N ALA A 101 -14.40 -8.36 -2.18
CA ALA A 101 -15.30 -7.25 -1.95
C ALA A 101 -15.47 -6.43 -3.24
N GLN A 102 -16.73 -6.15 -3.59
CA GLN A 102 -17.06 -5.33 -4.76
C GLN A 102 -17.07 -3.85 -4.37
N VAL A 103 -16.24 -3.07 -5.06
CA VAL A 103 -16.03 -1.65 -4.82
C VAL A 103 -16.63 -0.86 -5.97
N THR A 104 -17.64 -0.04 -5.68
CA THR A 104 -18.17 0.94 -6.65
C THR A 104 -17.25 2.16 -6.69
N VAL A 105 -16.66 2.40 -7.85
CA VAL A 105 -15.75 3.50 -8.11
C VAL A 105 -16.51 4.83 -8.13
N ASN A 106 -15.98 5.82 -7.42
CA ASN A 106 -16.47 7.20 -7.40
C ASN A 106 -15.45 8.22 -7.96
N VAL A 107 -14.29 7.75 -8.42
CA VAL A 107 -13.21 8.58 -8.97
C VAL A 107 -13.11 8.43 -10.49
N ASP A 108 -12.78 9.52 -11.17
CA ASP A 108 -12.43 9.52 -12.59
C ASP A 108 -10.90 9.59 -12.77
N GLY A 109 -10.31 8.48 -13.22
CA GLY A 109 -8.87 8.38 -13.45
C GLY A 109 -8.38 9.26 -14.59
N GLY A 110 -9.19 9.48 -15.63
CA GLY A 110 -8.84 10.37 -16.74
C GLY A 110 -8.74 11.82 -16.28
N GLN A 111 -9.72 12.27 -15.49
CA GLN A 111 -9.70 13.59 -14.87
C GLN A 111 -8.52 13.74 -13.90
N LEU A 112 -8.26 12.74 -13.06
CA LEU A 112 -7.15 12.77 -12.11
C LEU A 112 -5.79 12.87 -12.81
N ASN A 113 -5.57 12.07 -13.85
CA ASN A 113 -4.34 12.16 -14.66
C ASN A 113 -4.20 13.54 -15.30
N PHE A 114 -5.26 14.08 -15.88
CA PHE A 114 -5.23 15.39 -16.52
C PHE A 114 -4.90 16.53 -15.55
N THR A 115 -5.41 16.50 -14.32
CA THR A 115 -5.24 17.60 -13.36
C THR A 115 -3.95 17.52 -12.53
N THR A 116 -3.36 16.33 -12.38
CA THR A 116 -2.22 16.11 -11.47
C THR A 116 -1.00 15.46 -12.13
N GLY A 117 -1.12 14.96 -13.37
CA GLY A 117 -0.09 14.13 -13.99
C GLY A 117 0.04 12.73 -13.37
N SER A 118 -0.89 12.33 -12.50
CA SER A 118 -0.85 11.05 -11.78
C SER A 118 -0.86 9.83 -12.71
N THR A 119 -0.14 8.78 -12.35
CA THR A 119 -0.37 7.44 -12.88
C THR A 119 -1.74 6.93 -12.44
N VAL A 120 -2.46 6.26 -13.34
CA VAL A 120 -3.85 5.81 -13.13
C VAL A 120 -4.07 4.41 -13.72
N MET A 121 -4.99 3.66 -13.11
CA MET A 121 -5.51 2.39 -13.63
C MET A 121 -6.54 2.59 -14.75
N GLY A 122 -7.12 3.80 -14.85
CA GLY A 122 -8.10 4.16 -15.87
C GLY A 122 -9.54 3.96 -15.41
N LEU A 123 -9.79 4.07 -14.10
CA LEU A 123 -11.12 3.88 -13.52
C LEU A 123 -12.08 5.01 -13.92
N LYS A 124 -13.38 4.70 -13.98
CA LYS A 124 -14.45 5.67 -14.19
C LYS A 124 -15.54 5.51 -13.12
N PRO A 125 -16.23 6.60 -12.75
CA PRO A 125 -17.34 6.52 -11.81
C PRO A 125 -18.43 5.53 -12.24
N GLY A 126 -18.96 4.78 -11.27
CA GLY A 126 -20.01 3.77 -11.49
C GLY A 126 -19.48 2.38 -11.86
N MET A 127 -18.20 2.23 -12.20
CA MET A 127 -17.59 0.91 -12.34
C MET A 127 -17.62 0.16 -11.02
N THR A 128 -17.77 -1.16 -11.07
CA THR A 128 -17.67 -2.02 -9.90
C THR A 128 -16.58 -3.05 -10.14
N LEU A 129 -15.54 -3.04 -9.32
CA LEU A 129 -14.39 -3.95 -9.41
C LEU A 129 -14.18 -4.66 -8.08
N SER A 130 -13.52 -5.81 -8.10
CA SER A 130 -13.09 -6.44 -6.85
C SER A 130 -11.97 -5.63 -6.18
N LEU A 131 -11.86 -5.71 -4.86
CA LEU A 131 -10.74 -5.12 -4.12
C LEU A 131 -9.40 -5.68 -4.63
N ARG A 132 -9.36 -6.96 -5.02
CA ARG A 132 -8.20 -7.59 -5.68
C ARG A 132 -7.76 -6.81 -6.91
N ASP A 133 -8.69 -6.50 -7.82
CA ASP A 133 -8.36 -5.79 -9.07
C ASP A 133 -7.82 -4.39 -8.79
N LEU A 134 -8.43 -3.69 -7.83
CA LEU A 134 -7.96 -2.37 -7.40
C LEU A 134 -6.56 -2.44 -6.76
N LEU A 135 -6.27 -3.47 -5.96
CA LEU A 135 -4.94 -3.66 -5.38
C LEU A 135 -3.87 -3.97 -6.44
N TYR A 136 -4.20 -4.73 -7.49
CA TYR A 136 -3.31 -4.88 -8.63
C TYR A 136 -3.09 -3.55 -9.36
N GLY A 137 -4.13 -2.74 -9.58
CA GLY A 137 -4.01 -1.37 -10.11
C GLY A 137 -3.12 -0.47 -9.27
N LEU A 138 -3.28 -0.54 -7.94
CA LEU A 138 -2.49 0.19 -6.96
C LEU A 138 -1.01 -0.20 -7.00
N LEU A 139 -0.70 -1.50 -7.06
CA LEU A 139 0.66 -2.02 -6.88
C LEU A 139 1.46 -2.10 -8.18
N LEU A 140 0.85 -2.53 -9.29
CA LEU A 140 1.55 -2.67 -10.58
C LEU A 140 1.65 -1.33 -11.31
N ALA A 141 0.49 -0.71 -11.59
CA ALA A 141 0.40 0.52 -12.36
C ALA A 141 0.61 1.79 -11.51
N SER A 142 0.73 1.65 -10.18
CA SER A 142 0.82 2.79 -9.26
C SER A 142 -0.40 3.72 -9.35
N GLY A 143 -1.59 3.18 -9.64
CA GLY A 143 -2.79 3.96 -9.91
C GLY A 143 -3.26 4.78 -8.70
N ASN A 144 -3.29 6.11 -8.84
CA ASN A 144 -3.80 7.01 -7.80
C ASN A 144 -5.33 6.96 -7.70
N ASP A 145 -6.01 6.71 -8.81
CA ASP A 145 -7.44 6.43 -8.86
C ASP A 145 -7.79 5.16 -8.07
N ALA A 146 -7.03 4.08 -8.24
CA ALA A 146 -7.19 2.87 -7.42
C ALA A 146 -6.99 3.16 -5.93
N ALA A 147 -5.97 3.95 -5.55
CA ALA A 147 -5.75 4.35 -4.16
C ALA A 147 -6.94 5.12 -3.57
N LEU A 148 -7.52 6.06 -4.32
CA LEU A 148 -8.67 6.85 -3.89
C LEU A 148 -9.97 6.03 -3.82
N ALA A 149 -10.17 5.09 -4.75
CA ALA A 149 -11.31 4.18 -4.74
C ALA A 149 -11.25 3.24 -3.52
N ILE A 150 -10.08 2.65 -3.26
CA ILE A 150 -9.82 1.80 -2.08
C ILE A 150 -10.06 2.60 -0.80
N ALA A 151 -9.47 3.78 -0.69
CA ALA A 151 -9.62 4.63 0.48
C ALA A 151 -11.07 5.02 0.74
N SER A 152 -11.80 5.42 -0.30
CA SER A 152 -13.23 5.76 -0.18
C SER A 152 -14.07 4.57 0.27
N TYR A 153 -13.78 3.36 -0.23
CA TYR A 153 -14.51 2.15 0.15
C TYR A 153 -14.21 1.70 1.58
N VAL A 154 -12.92 1.54 1.92
CA VAL A 154 -12.50 0.98 3.20
C VAL A 154 -12.72 1.96 4.35
N GLY A 155 -12.39 3.24 4.15
CA GLY A 155 -12.56 4.26 5.18
C GLY A 155 -13.94 4.90 5.20
N GLY A 156 -14.79 4.65 4.19
CA GLY A 156 -16.01 5.43 3.93
C GLY A 156 -15.75 6.85 3.41
N SER A 157 -14.51 7.34 3.53
CA SER A 157 -13.99 8.57 2.93
C SER A 157 -12.45 8.54 2.93
N VAL A 158 -11.82 9.34 2.07
CA VAL A 158 -10.35 9.43 2.03
C VAL A 158 -9.76 9.91 3.36
N PRO A 159 -10.29 10.96 4.05
CA PRO A 159 -9.77 11.38 5.35
C PRO A 159 -9.84 10.27 6.42
N ALA A 160 -10.96 9.56 6.51
CA ALA A 160 -11.11 8.47 7.46
C ALA A 160 -10.16 7.29 7.15
N PHE A 161 -9.89 7.01 5.87
CA PHE A 161 -8.87 6.02 5.51
C PHE A 161 -7.46 6.46 5.91
N VAL A 162 -7.11 7.74 5.75
CA VAL A 162 -5.83 8.28 6.20
C VAL A 162 -5.68 8.16 7.72
N GLU A 163 -6.76 8.30 8.49
CA GLU A 163 -6.74 8.00 9.93
C GLU A 163 -6.46 6.52 10.21
N LEU A 164 -7.03 5.59 9.42
CA LEU A 164 -6.70 4.16 9.53
C LEU A 164 -5.22 3.90 9.23
N MET A 165 -4.67 4.50 8.17
CA MET A 165 -3.25 4.41 7.83
C MET A 165 -2.35 4.88 8.98
N ASN A 166 -2.61 6.06 9.55
CA ASN A 166 -1.77 6.58 10.63
C ASN A 166 -1.94 5.79 11.95
N ARG A 167 -3.12 5.24 12.22
CA ARG A 167 -3.35 4.32 13.34
C ARG A 167 -2.55 3.04 13.17
N GLU A 168 -2.45 2.54 11.95
CA GLU A 168 -1.66 1.35 11.63
C GLU A 168 -0.16 1.61 11.83
N LEU A 169 0.36 2.77 11.39
CA LEU A 169 1.74 3.18 11.69
C LEU A 169 2.02 3.20 13.21
N GLN A 170 1.10 3.76 14.00
CA GLN A 170 1.22 3.76 15.46
C GLN A 170 1.20 2.36 16.06
N ARG A 171 0.30 1.48 15.59
CA ARG A 171 0.19 0.09 16.03
C ARG A 171 1.48 -0.68 15.77
N LEU A 172 2.11 -0.44 14.62
CA LEU A 172 3.35 -1.06 14.19
C LEU A 172 4.60 -0.43 14.84
N GLY A 173 4.45 0.72 15.53
CA GLY A 173 5.58 1.44 16.13
C GLY A 173 6.48 2.14 15.11
N LEU A 174 5.98 2.43 13.91
CA LEU A 174 6.68 3.12 12.82
C LEU A 174 6.56 4.63 13.01
N ARG A 175 7.48 5.20 13.80
CA ARG A 175 7.36 6.54 14.41
C ARG A 175 7.86 7.67 13.51
N ASP A 176 8.52 7.35 12.40
CA ASP A 176 9.06 8.34 11.47
C ASP A 176 8.22 8.47 10.22
N SER A 177 6.94 8.11 10.34
CA SER A 177 5.96 8.14 9.26
C SER A 177 4.68 8.89 9.66
N GLN A 178 4.19 9.69 8.73
CA GLN A 178 2.88 10.33 8.80
C GLN A 178 2.34 10.50 7.38
N PHE A 179 1.16 9.95 7.12
CA PHE A 179 0.54 10.03 5.80
C PHE A 179 -0.64 10.99 5.79
N ARG A 180 -0.79 11.68 4.65
CA ARG A 180 -1.87 12.64 4.40
C ARG A 180 -2.84 12.21 3.32
N ASN A 181 -2.43 11.24 2.51
CA ASN A 181 -3.19 10.72 1.38
C ASN A 181 -2.79 9.26 1.11
N PRO A 182 -3.61 8.48 0.37
CA PRO A 182 -3.36 7.05 0.15
C PRO A 182 -2.43 6.75 -1.03
N HIS A 183 -1.99 7.76 -1.77
CA HIS A 183 -1.26 7.58 -3.03
C HIS A 183 0.19 8.07 -2.98
N GLY A 184 0.53 8.98 -2.07
CA GLY A 184 1.88 9.56 -1.93
C GLY A 184 2.17 10.70 -2.90
N LEU A 185 1.17 11.50 -3.26
CA LEU A 185 1.48 12.80 -3.88
C LEU A 185 1.98 13.76 -2.79
N ASP A 186 2.83 14.69 -3.19
CA ASP A 186 3.45 15.65 -2.28
C ASP A 186 2.39 16.47 -1.54
N GLU A 187 2.47 16.47 -0.21
CA GLU A 187 1.58 17.19 0.67
C GLU A 187 2.31 17.52 1.98
N GLU A 188 2.03 18.68 2.57
CA GLU A 188 2.69 19.11 3.79
C GLU A 188 2.46 18.13 4.94
N GLY A 189 3.54 17.70 5.59
CA GLY A 189 3.47 16.70 6.66
C GLY A 189 3.15 15.29 6.17
N HIS A 190 3.35 14.98 4.89
CA HIS A 190 3.37 13.62 4.35
C HIS A 190 4.82 13.12 4.25
N TYR A 191 5.23 12.22 5.13
CA TYR A 191 6.61 11.72 5.20
C TYR A 191 6.70 10.28 5.72
N SER A 192 7.85 9.67 5.49
CA SER A 192 8.29 8.40 6.06
C SER A 192 9.81 8.41 6.26
N SER A 193 10.36 7.36 6.84
CA SER A 193 11.80 7.08 6.83
C SER A 193 12.15 5.83 6.01
N ALA A 194 13.43 5.64 5.69
CA ALA A 194 13.89 4.45 4.98
C ALA A 194 13.73 3.19 5.84
N TYR A 195 13.88 3.30 7.16
CA TYR A 195 13.60 2.23 8.12
C TYR A 195 12.13 1.82 8.07
N ASP A 196 11.21 2.77 8.24
CA ASP A 196 9.77 2.49 8.28
C ASP A 196 9.29 1.88 6.95
N MET A 197 9.79 2.40 5.81
CA MET A 197 9.49 1.84 4.48
C MET A 197 10.00 0.42 4.30
N ALA A 198 11.20 0.09 4.78
CA ALA A 198 11.72 -1.27 4.73
C ALA A 198 10.89 -2.23 5.61
N MET A 199 10.45 -1.77 6.78
CA MET A 199 9.57 -2.55 7.67
C MET A 199 8.18 -2.79 7.06
N LEU A 200 7.59 -1.78 6.40
CA LEU A 200 6.34 -1.94 5.67
C LEU A 200 6.49 -2.87 4.45
N GLY A 201 7.61 -2.79 3.75
CA GLY A 201 7.95 -3.72 2.66
C GLY A 201 8.02 -5.17 3.14
N ARG A 202 8.72 -5.41 4.26
CA ARG A 202 8.74 -6.73 4.94
C ARG A 202 7.33 -7.19 5.31
N LEU A 203 6.54 -6.33 5.96
CA LEU A 203 5.18 -6.71 6.36
C LEU A 203 4.30 -7.05 5.15
N LEU A 204 4.43 -6.34 4.03
CA LEU A 204 3.73 -6.65 2.79
C LEU A 204 4.12 -8.02 2.24
N LEU A 205 5.41 -8.38 2.30
CA LEU A 205 5.89 -9.69 1.84
C LEU A 205 5.41 -10.85 2.73
N HIS A 206 5.06 -10.57 3.99
CA HIS A 206 4.40 -11.54 4.89
C HIS A 206 2.91 -11.73 4.59
N ARG A 207 2.32 -10.97 3.66
CA ARG A 207 0.94 -11.15 3.19
C ARG A 207 0.94 -11.91 1.86
N PRO A 208 0.55 -13.20 1.81
CA PRO A 208 0.75 -14.03 0.61
C PRO A 208 0.10 -13.51 -0.67
N GLU A 209 -1.08 -12.89 -0.57
CA GLU A 209 -1.76 -12.27 -1.73
C GLU A 209 -1.02 -11.02 -2.20
N LEU A 210 -0.66 -10.09 -1.30
CA LEU A 210 0.10 -8.89 -1.67
C LEU A 210 1.51 -9.21 -2.20
N ALA A 211 2.20 -10.17 -1.59
CA ALA A 211 3.49 -10.67 -2.06
C ALA A 211 3.41 -11.18 -3.51
N ARG A 212 2.36 -11.95 -3.84
CA ARG A 212 2.10 -12.37 -5.23
C ARG A 212 1.81 -11.18 -6.15
N MET A 213 1.05 -10.19 -5.69
CA MET A 213 0.74 -9.00 -6.49
C MET A 213 2.01 -8.22 -6.85
N VAL A 214 2.85 -7.88 -5.88
CA VAL A 214 4.06 -7.07 -6.15
C VAL A 214 5.12 -7.81 -6.97
N ALA A 215 5.13 -9.15 -6.94
CA ALA A 215 5.99 -10.00 -7.77
C ALA A 215 5.43 -10.24 -9.19
N SER A 216 4.14 -9.93 -9.44
CA SER A 216 3.52 -10.14 -10.74
C SER A 216 4.04 -9.12 -11.76
N ARG A 217 4.38 -9.58 -12.97
CA ARG A 217 4.79 -8.70 -14.08
C ARG A 217 3.60 -8.05 -14.78
N THR A 218 2.51 -8.79 -14.91
CA THR A 218 1.27 -8.31 -15.51
C THR A 218 0.06 -8.85 -14.77
N TYR A 219 -1.09 -8.20 -14.95
CA TYR A 219 -2.37 -8.66 -14.45
C TYR A 219 -3.49 -8.17 -15.36
N GLN A 220 -4.40 -9.05 -15.74
CA GLN A 220 -5.63 -8.69 -16.44
C GLN A 220 -6.76 -8.65 -15.41
N PRO A 221 -7.27 -7.45 -15.05
CA PRO A 221 -8.35 -7.36 -14.08
C PRO A 221 -9.67 -7.81 -14.69
N ASP A 222 -10.61 -8.24 -13.85
CA ASP A 222 -11.93 -8.76 -14.25
C ASP A 222 -12.92 -7.64 -14.62
N TRP A 223 -12.54 -6.84 -15.62
CA TRP A 223 -13.34 -5.81 -16.28
C TRP A 223 -12.75 -5.57 -17.68
N PRO A 224 -13.47 -4.92 -18.61
CA PRO A 224 -12.98 -4.67 -19.98
C PRO A 224 -11.92 -3.56 -20.06
N GLY A 225 -11.00 -3.50 -19.09
CA GLY A 225 -9.86 -2.57 -19.04
C GLY A 225 -8.58 -3.14 -19.64
N PRO A 226 -7.53 -2.30 -19.73
CA PRO A 226 -6.24 -2.71 -20.26
C PRO A 226 -5.52 -3.71 -19.34
N LEU A 227 -4.63 -4.51 -19.93
CA LEU A 227 -3.66 -5.29 -19.19
C LEU A 227 -2.78 -4.36 -18.35
N LEU A 228 -2.70 -4.62 -17.05
CA LEU A 228 -1.82 -3.88 -16.15
C LEU A 228 -0.40 -4.43 -16.25
N TRP A 229 0.56 -3.52 -16.41
CA TRP A 229 1.98 -3.84 -16.39
C TRP A 229 2.60 -3.35 -15.08
N ASN A 230 3.50 -4.15 -14.52
CA ASN A 230 4.27 -3.72 -13.36
C ASN A 230 5.26 -2.63 -13.78
N SER A 231 5.07 -1.43 -13.26
CA SER A 231 5.93 -0.27 -13.47
C SER A 231 7.30 -0.40 -12.79
N ASN A 232 7.44 -1.31 -11.81
CA ASN A 232 8.69 -1.54 -11.12
C ASN A 232 9.68 -2.29 -12.03
N VAL A 233 10.54 -1.55 -12.73
CA VAL A 233 11.55 -2.12 -13.65
C VAL A 233 12.50 -3.12 -12.98
N PHE A 234 12.66 -3.06 -11.65
CA PHE A 234 13.49 -3.99 -10.88
C PHE A 234 13.07 -5.46 -11.07
N ILE A 235 11.76 -5.76 -11.19
CA ILE A 235 11.24 -7.13 -11.35
C ILE A 235 11.66 -7.80 -12.68
N TYR A 236 12.10 -7.00 -13.65
CA TYR A 236 12.57 -7.49 -14.94
C TYR A 236 14.10 -7.57 -15.03
N ARG A 237 14.81 -6.78 -14.21
CA ARG A 237 16.25 -6.60 -14.30
C ARG A 237 17.05 -7.44 -13.31
N TYR A 238 16.55 -7.60 -12.10
CA TYR A 238 17.35 -8.17 -11.01
C TYR A 238 17.05 -9.66 -10.78
N PRO A 239 18.06 -10.55 -10.88
CA PRO A 239 17.87 -11.97 -10.60
C PRO A 239 17.39 -12.21 -9.15
N GLY A 240 16.33 -12.98 -8.99
CA GLY A 240 15.72 -13.26 -7.69
C GLY A 240 14.78 -12.16 -7.18
N ALA A 241 14.49 -11.12 -7.98
CA ALA A 241 13.55 -10.06 -7.58
C ALA A 241 12.16 -10.60 -7.22
N ILE A 242 11.65 -10.15 -6.07
CA ILE A 242 10.30 -10.44 -5.56
C ILE A 242 9.46 -9.17 -5.33
N GLY A 243 9.89 -8.03 -5.88
CA GLY A 243 9.04 -6.85 -6.07
C GLY A 243 9.12 -5.81 -4.96
N VAL A 244 7.96 -5.53 -4.36
CA VAL A 244 7.58 -4.40 -3.47
C VAL A 244 7.10 -3.14 -4.21
N LYS A 245 7.84 -2.02 -4.29
CA LYS A 245 7.28 -0.79 -4.89
C LYS A 245 8.33 0.27 -5.24
N ILE A 246 8.06 1.04 -6.29
CA ILE A 246 8.77 2.28 -6.64
C ILE A 246 7.90 3.53 -6.43
N GLY A 247 8.54 4.68 -6.30
CA GLY A 247 7.88 5.99 -6.27
C GLY A 247 8.73 7.10 -6.88
N TYR A 248 8.05 8.14 -7.35
CA TYR A 248 8.65 9.40 -7.78
C TYR A 248 7.67 10.54 -7.55
N THR A 249 8.18 11.64 -7.01
CA THR A 249 7.60 12.99 -7.10
C THR A 249 8.76 13.98 -7.20
N ASP A 250 8.47 15.24 -7.54
CA ASP A 250 9.53 16.24 -7.64
C ASP A 250 10.21 16.51 -6.29
N GLN A 251 9.45 16.47 -5.18
CA GLN A 251 10.03 16.63 -3.83
C GLN A 251 10.71 15.35 -3.32
N ALA A 252 10.15 14.17 -3.61
CA ALA A 252 10.71 12.91 -3.14
C ALA A 252 11.95 12.45 -3.92
N ARG A 253 12.11 12.91 -5.18
CA ARG A 253 12.97 12.26 -6.19
C ARG A 253 12.58 10.79 -6.34
N GLN A 254 13.49 9.92 -6.79
CA GLN A 254 13.18 8.49 -6.88
C GLN A 254 13.23 7.84 -5.50
N THR A 255 12.25 6.99 -5.23
CA THR A 255 12.17 6.15 -4.04
C THR A 255 11.90 4.71 -4.45
N ILE A 256 12.43 3.75 -3.69
CA ILE A 256 12.18 2.33 -3.92
C ILE A 256 12.17 1.58 -2.59
N VAL A 257 11.26 0.63 -2.48
CA VAL A 257 11.45 -0.56 -1.67
C VAL A 257 11.54 -1.73 -2.63
N ALA A 258 12.64 -2.47 -2.56
CA ALA A 258 12.90 -3.63 -3.41
C ALA A 258 13.24 -4.83 -2.53
N ALA A 259 12.90 -6.02 -3.01
CA ALA A 259 13.24 -7.25 -2.32
C ALA A 259 13.68 -8.33 -3.31
N ALA A 260 14.59 -9.18 -2.86
CA ALA A 260 15.08 -10.32 -3.64
C ALA A 260 15.28 -11.55 -2.77
N ASP A 261 15.11 -12.72 -3.37
CA ASP A 261 15.41 -14.03 -2.81
C ASP A 261 16.63 -14.63 -3.53
N ARG A 262 17.61 -15.08 -2.75
CA ARG A 262 18.69 -15.95 -3.24
C ARG A 262 18.77 -17.17 -2.35
N GLU A 263 18.42 -18.33 -2.91
CA GLU A 263 18.52 -19.63 -2.25
C GLU A 263 17.76 -19.66 -0.90
N GLY A 264 16.60 -19.00 -0.83
CA GLY A 264 15.75 -18.93 0.37
C GLY A 264 16.16 -17.84 1.37
N ARG A 265 17.26 -17.11 1.12
CA ARG A 265 17.60 -15.90 1.88
C ARG A 265 16.94 -14.70 1.22
N ARG A 266 16.06 -14.01 1.96
CA ARG A 266 15.31 -12.85 1.47
C ARG A 266 15.82 -11.57 2.10
N LEU A 267 16.16 -10.60 1.25
CA LEU A 267 16.59 -9.26 1.67
C LEU A 267 15.60 -8.22 1.16
N VAL A 268 15.38 -7.18 1.96
CA VAL A 268 14.61 -5.98 1.60
C VAL A 268 15.54 -4.78 1.67
N VAL A 269 15.50 -3.92 0.66
CA VAL A 269 16.17 -2.62 0.64
C VAL A 269 15.14 -1.51 0.44
N SER A 270 15.26 -0.45 1.22
CA SER A 270 14.56 0.81 1.00
C SER A 270 15.58 1.89 0.68
N VAL A 271 15.35 2.68 -0.36
CA VAL A 271 16.17 3.85 -0.74
C VAL A 271 15.25 5.03 -1.00
N LEU A 272 15.53 6.17 -0.36
CA LEU A 272 14.76 7.40 -0.49
C LEU A 272 15.62 8.54 -1.02
N ALA A 273 15.00 9.44 -1.77
CA ALA A 273 15.64 10.63 -2.35
C ALA A 273 16.91 10.31 -3.15
N SER A 274 16.77 9.44 -4.15
CA SER A 274 17.84 9.08 -5.08
C SER A 274 17.57 9.62 -6.48
N ASP A 275 18.63 9.83 -7.26
CA ASP A 275 18.55 10.07 -8.71
C ASP A 275 18.64 8.75 -9.53
N ASP A 276 18.95 7.62 -8.88
CA ASP A 276 18.95 6.27 -9.46
C ASP A 276 18.59 5.23 -8.37
N ALA A 277 17.34 5.26 -7.91
CA ALA A 277 16.91 4.40 -6.80
C ALA A 277 16.99 2.91 -7.17
N VAL A 278 16.67 2.57 -8.42
CA VAL A 278 16.75 1.19 -8.91
C VAL A 278 18.20 0.70 -8.90
N GLY A 279 19.14 1.46 -9.47
CA GLY A 279 20.54 1.07 -9.47
C GLY A 279 21.14 1.04 -8.05
N ASP A 280 20.74 1.94 -7.16
CA ASP A 280 21.11 1.88 -5.74
C ASP A 280 20.65 0.57 -5.11
N ALA A 281 19.39 0.18 -5.31
CA ALA A 281 18.85 -1.07 -4.79
C ALA A 281 19.57 -2.30 -5.35
N GLU A 282 19.86 -2.34 -6.66
CA GLU A 282 20.63 -3.42 -7.30
C GLU A 282 22.02 -3.56 -6.66
N ARG A 283 22.77 -2.46 -6.53
CA ARG A 283 24.10 -2.44 -5.91
C ARG A 283 24.08 -2.86 -4.44
N LEU A 284 23.13 -2.36 -3.66
CA LEU A 284 22.99 -2.66 -2.23
C LEU A 284 22.64 -4.12 -1.99
N LEU A 285 21.71 -4.68 -2.78
CA LEU A 285 21.34 -6.10 -2.66
C LEU A 285 22.50 -7.01 -3.06
N ASP A 286 23.16 -6.73 -4.18
CA ASP A 286 24.32 -7.52 -4.64
C ASP A 286 25.41 -7.58 -3.58
N TRP A 287 25.73 -6.43 -3.01
CA TRP A 287 26.69 -6.32 -1.92
C TRP A 287 26.19 -7.06 -0.66
N ALA A 288 24.98 -6.80 -0.20
CA ALA A 288 24.47 -7.32 1.08
C ALA A 288 24.36 -8.84 1.11
N PHE A 289 24.04 -9.48 -0.02
CA PHE A 289 24.03 -10.94 -0.13
C PHE A 289 25.41 -11.56 0.12
N GLY A 290 26.50 -10.91 -0.29
CA GLY A 290 27.87 -11.39 -0.10
C GLY A 290 28.58 -10.82 1.13
N ALA A 291 28.16 -9.66 1.63
CA ALA A 291 28.84 -8.92 2.69
C ALA A 291 28.40 -9.32 4.11
N PHE A 292 27.30 -10.05 4.26
CA PHE A 292 26.76 -10.48 5.55
C PHE A 292 26.42 -11.96 5.55
N ALA A 293 26.80 -12.65 6.63
CA ALA A 293 26.24 -13.96 6.95
C ALA A 293 24.72 -13.83 7.24
N PRO A 294 23.92 -14.89 7.03
CA PRO A 294 22.51 -14.90 7.42
C PRO A 294 22.33 -14.55 8.89
N GLN A 295 21.44 -13.61 9.19
CA GLN A 295 21.14 -13.16 10.54
C GLN A 295 19.88 -13.81 11.12
N CYS A 296 19.03 -14.36 10.26
CA CYS A 296 17.80 -15.02 10.67
C CYS A 296 18.03 -16.53 10.80
N ALA A 297 17.47 -17.15 11.83
CA ALA A 297 17.52 -18.59 11.98
C ALA A 297 16.63 -19.28 10.91
N PRO A 298 16.99 -20.50 10.45
CA PRO A 298 16.11 -21.28 9.59
C PRO A 298 14.74 -21.49 10.24
N GLY A 299 13.67 -21.13 9.53
CA GLY A 299 12.29 -21.25 10.04
C GLY A 299 11.86 -20.16 11.02
N GLU A 300 12.65 -19.10 11.20
CA GLU A 300 12.26 -17.89 11.93
C GLU A 300 11.26 -17.06 11.09
N GLU A 301 10.08 -17.62 10.83
CA GLU A 301 8.93 -16.91 10.23
C GLU A 301 7.61 -17.39 10.85
N ARG A 302 6.86 -16.43 11.39
CA ARG A 302 5.42 -16.25 11.23
C ARG A 302 4.96 -14.91 11.79
#